data_AF-A0A3B9W929-F1
#
_entry.id   AF-A0A3B9W929-F1
#
_cell.length_a   1.000
_cell.length_b   1.000
_cell.length_c   1.000
_cell.angle_alpha   90.00
_cell.angle_beta   90.00
_cell.angle_gamma   90.00
#
_symmetry.space_group_name_H-M   'P 1'
#
loop_
_entity.id
_entity.type
_entity.pdbx_description
1 polymer ?
#
loop_
_entity_poly.entity_id
_entity_poly.type
_entity_poly.pdbx_seq_one_letter_code
_entity_poly.pdbx_strand_id
1 'polypeptide(L)'
;MVYKLKDDTDNDPLQHIEAFDQQDQVMSWLKRLSPRQSAVIQRRFGLGDYQEQTLEEVGQAIGLTRERVRQLQKEALLHLRGMIGSNSSQYDE
;
A
#
# COMPACT_ATOMS: atom_id res chain seq x y z
N MET A 1 27.03 -36.90 -10.13
CA MET A 1 25.78 -36.13 -9.99
C MET A 1 25.78 -35.52 -8.59
N VAL A 2 26.03 -34.21 -8.49
CA VAL A 2 25.92 -33.47 -7.22
C VAL A 2 24.49 -32.93 -7.13
N TYR A 3 23.75 -33.39 -6.11
CA TYR A 3 22.43 -32.89 -5.83
C TYR A 3 22.55 -31.42 -5.42
N LYS A 4 22.09 -30.53 -6.30
CA LYS A 4 21.90 -29.12 -6.01
C LYS A 4 20.73 -29.04 -5.03
N LEU A 5 21.03 -29.08 -3.73
CA LEU A 5 20.09 -28.71 -2.69
C LEU A 5 19.78 -27.23 -2.91
N LYS A 6 18.62 -26.96 -3.52
CA LYS A 6 17.98 -25.66 -3.45
C LYS A 6 17.66 -25.46 -1.98
N ASP A 7 18.35 -24.52 -1.33
CA ASP A 7 17.82 -23.91 -0.12
C ASP A 7 16.55 -23.14 -0.55
N ASP A 8 15.40 -23.82 -0.48
CA ASP A 8 14.08 -23.18 -0.41
C ASP A 8 13.91 -22.63 1.01
N THR A 9 14.75 -21.65 1.38
CA THR A 9 14.52 -20.81 2.56
C THR A 9 14.10 -19.43 2.09
N ASP A 10 12.78 -19.29 1.97
CA ASP A 10 12.02 -18.05 1.86
C ASP A 10 12.13 -17.21 3.16
N ASN A 11 13.33 -17.10 3.71
CA ASN A 11 13.58 -16.66 5.08
C ASN A 11 14.98 -16.06 5.26
N ASP A 12 15.39 -15.19 4.34
CA ASP A 12 16.50 -14.28 4.61
C ASP A 12 16.02 -13.21 5.62
N PRO A 13 16.59 -13.14 6.84
CA PRO A 13 16.21 -12.14 7.83
C PRO A 13 16.34 -10.69 7.34
N LEU A 14 17.27 -10.43 6.41
CA LEU A 14 17.44 -9.09 5.83
C LEU A 14 16.24 -8.70 4.97
N GLN A 15 15.71 -9.63 4.16
CA GLN A 15 14.52 -9.39 3.34
C GLN A 15 13.27 -9.14 4.18
N HIS A 16 13.13 -9.85 5.31
CA HIS A 16 12.03 -9.61 6.25
C HIS A 16 12.09 -8.23 6.92
N ILE A 17 13.29 -7.75 7.26
CA ILE A 17 13.48 -6.41 7.84
C ILE A 17 13.14 -5.33 6.80
N GLU A 18 13.60 -5.49 5.56
CA GLU A 18 13.30 -4.55 4.46
C GLU A 18 11.80 -4.49 4.14
N ALA A 19 11.13 -5.64 4.09
CA ALA A 19 9.68 -5.71 3.85
C ALA A 19 8.87 -5.05 4.97
N PHE A 20 9.30 -5.23 6.23
CA PHE A 20 8.66 -4.62 7.39
C PHE A 20 8.76 -3.09 7.36
N ASP A 21 9.93 -2.56 7.04
CA ASP A 21 10.16 -1.10 6.91
C ASP A 21 9.28 -0.48 5.80
N GLN A 22 9.16 -1.17 4.67
CA GLN A 22 8.30 -0.72 3.56
C GLN A 22 6.81 -0.67 3.95
N GLN A 23 6.30 -1.67 4.68
CA GLN A 23 4.91 -1.69 5.13
C GLN A 23 4.63 -0.55 6.11
N ASP A 24 5.52 -0.32 7.08
CA ASP A 24 5.38 0.77 8.04
C ASP A 24 5.42 2.14 7.35
N GLN A 25 6.29 2.30 6.35
CA GLN A 25 6.36 3.53 5.56
C GLN A 25 5.06 3.80 4.80
N VAL A 26 4.51 2.79 4.12
CA VAL A 26 3.21 2.90 3.44
C VAL A 26 2.11 3.27 4.43
N MET A 27 2.05 2.61 5.59
CA MET A 27 1.07 2.89 6.63
C MET A 27 1.23 4.32 7.19
N SER A 28 2.44 4.84 7.29
CA SER A 28 2.71 6.23 7.68
C SER A 28 2.15 7.23 6.66
N TRP A 29 2.27 6.95 5.36
CA TRP A 29 1.72 7.80 4.31
C TRP A 29 0.20 7.74 4.28
N LEU A 30 -0.39 6.56 4.48
CA LEU A 30 -1.85 6.40 4.56
C LEU A 30 -2.46 7.17 5.73
N LYS A 31 -1.73 7.34 6.85
CA LYS A 31 -2.16 8.18 7.99
C LYS A 31 -2.21 9.67 7.65
N ARG A 32 -1.50 10.12 6.60
CA ARG A 32 -1.51 11.52 6.12
C ARG A 32 -2.64 11.82 5.14
N LEU A 33 -3.33 10.79 4.63
CA LEU A 33 -4.53 10.94 3.81
C LEU A 33 -5.75 11.23 4.68
N SER A 34 -6.82 11.79 4.08
CA SER A 34 -8.10 11.88 4.80
C SER A 34 -8.63 10.47 5.14
N PRO A 35 -9.43 10.29 6.21
CA PRO A 35 -9.94 8.98 6.61
C PRO A 35 -10.66 8.23 5.48
N ARG A 36 -11.41 8.96 4.64
CA ARG A 36 -12.10 8.39 3.48
C ARG A 36 -11.13 7.95 2.38
N GLN A 37 -10.11 8.76 2.07
CA GLN A 37 -9.10 8.40 1.08
C GLN A 37 -8.27 7.19 1.54
N SER A 38 -7.85 7.18 2.81
CA SER A 38 -7.12 6.08 3.42
C SER A 38 -7.93 4.78 3.35
N ALA A 39 -9.21 4.81 3.76
CA ALA A 39 -10.10 3.65 3.67
C ALA A 39 -10.30 3.14 2.23
N VAL A 40 -10.43 4.06 1.25
CA VAL A 40 -10.51 3.68 -0.17
C VAL A 40 -9.23 2.98 -0.61
N ILE A 41 -8.06 3.52 -0.31
CA ILE A 41 -6.79 2.92 -0.73
C ILE A 41 -6.55 1.58 -0.01
N GLN A 42 -6.75 1.51 1.30
CA GLN A 42 -6.57 0.28 2.06
C GLN A 42 -7.41 -0.87 1.52
N ARG A 43 -8.69 -0.63 1.24
CA ARG A 43 -9.59 -1.65 0.69
C ARG A 43 -9.31 -1.96 -0.78
N ARG A 44 -8.97 -0.96 -1.60
CA ARG A 44 -8.72 -1.15 -3.04
C ARG A 44 -7.46 -1.96 -3.33
N PHE A 45 -6.50 -1.98 -2.41
CA PHE A 45 -5.21 -2.64 -2.58
C PHE A 45 -4.93 -3.71 -1.52
N GLY A 46 -5.90 -4.03 -0.65
CA GLY A 46 -5.75 -5.04 0.38
C GLY A 46 -4.65 -4.74 1.40
N LEU A 47 -4.58 -3.49 1.88
CA LEU A 47 -3.57 -3.05 2.85
C LEU A 47 -4.10 -3.11 4.28
N GLY A 48 -3.24 -3.53 5.21
CA GLY A 48 -3.60 -3.77 6.60
C GLY A 48 -4.51 -5.00 6.72
N ASP A 49 -5.66 -4.84 7.37
CA ASP A 49 -6.61 -5.94 7.64
C ASP A 49 -7.68 -6.11 6.55
N TYR A 50 -7.53 -5.44 5.40
CA TYR A 50 -8.49 -5.50 4.30
C TYR A 50 -8.03 -6.45 3.20
N GLN A 51 -8.96 -7.16 2.58
CA GLN A 51 -8.74 -7.81 1.29
C GLN A 51 -8.90 -6.81 0.14
N GLU A 52 -8.34 -7.13 -1.02
CA GLU A 52 -8.54 -6.33 -2.23
C GLU A 52 -10.03 -6.30 -2.61
N GLN A 53 -10.56 -5.09 -2.83
CA GLN A 53 -11.97 -4.86 -3.19
C GLN A 53 -12.06 -4.03 -4.48
N THR A 54 -13.12 -4.27 -5.25
CA THR A 54 -13.49 -3.45 -6.41
C THR A 54 -13.98 -2.06 -5.99
N LEU A 55 -13.97 -1.09 -6.91
CA LEU A 55 -14.53 0.25 -6.65
C LEU A 55 -16.00 0.20 -6.20
N GLU A 56 -16.74 -0.79 -6.68
CA GLU A 56 -18.15 -0.98 -6.35
C GLU A 56 -18.32 -1.52 -4.93
N GLU A 57 -17.58 -2.58 -4.55
CA GLU A 57 -17.61 -3.14 -3.19
C GLU A 57 -17.15 -2.12 -2.15
N VAL A 58 -16.10 -1.35 -2.45
CA VAL A 58 -15.66 -0.25 -1.58
C VAL A 58 -16.76 0.79 -1.43
N GLY A 59 -17.41 1.17 -2.54
CA GLY A 59 -18.51 2.12 -2.54
C GLY A 59 -19.67 1.66 -1.67
N GLN A 60 -20.08 0.41 -1.82
CA GLN A 60 -21.13 -0.20 -0.98
C GLN A 60 -20.74 -0.19 0.50
N ALA A 61 -19.49 -0.51 0.82
CA ALA A 61 -19.04 -0.61 2.21
C ALA A 61 -18.91 0.74 2.93
N ILE A 62 -18.69 1.84 2.21
CA ILE A 62 -18.51 3.19 2.81
C ILE A 62 -19.62 4.18 2.42
N GLY A 63 -20.70 3.69 1.80
CA GLY A 63 -21.88 4.50 1.46
C GLY A 63 -21.63 5.52 0.34
N LEU A 64 -20.78 5.19 -0.63
CA LEU A 64 -20.42 6.07 -1.75
C LEU A 64 -20.71 5.41 -3.10
N THR A 65 -20.93 6.23 -4.12
CA THR A 65 -21.01 5.72 -5.50
C THR A 65 -19.64 5.27 -5.99
N ARG A 66 -19.64 4.31 -6.94
CA ARG A 66 -18.41 3.84 -7.62
C ARG A 66 -17.57 4.99 -8.16
N GLU A 67 -18.21 5.99 -8.76
CA GLU A 67 -17.51 7.15 -9.31
C GLU A 67 -16.90 8.02 -8.22
N ARG A 68 -17.58 8.20 -7.08
CA ARG A 68 -17.00 8.95 -5.96
C ARG A 68 -15.80 8.23 -5.36
N VAL A 69 -15.83 6.90 -5.27
CA VAL A 69 -14.67 6.08 -4.87
C VAL A 69 -13.52 6.25 -5.86
N ARG A 70 -13.80 6.23 -7.18
CA ARG A 70 -12.78 6.45 -8.22
C ARG A 70 -12.09 7.80 -8.09
N GLN A 71 -12.85 8.86 -7.81
CA GLN A 71 -12.32 10.20 -7.57
C GLN A 71 -11.42 10.23 -6.34
N LEU A 72 -11.91 9.71 -5.21
CA LEU A 72 -11.12 9.64 -3.97
C LEU A 72 -9.83 8.83 -4.16
N GLN A 73 -9.88 7.71 -4.89
CA GLN A 73 -8.70 6.93 -5.23
C GLN A 73 -7.68 7.77 -6.00
N LYS A 74 -8.12 8.51 -7.03
CA LYS A 74 -7.24 9.35 -7.84
C LYS A 74 -6.61 10.47 -7.01
N GLU A 75 -7.40 11.16 -6.20
CA GLU A 75 -6.91 12.22 -5.29
C GLU A 75 -5.89 11.68 -4.29
N ALA A 76 -6.18 10.52 -3.69
CA ALA A 76 -5.29 9.86 -2.75
C ALA A 76 -3.94 9.48 -3.40
N LEU A 77 -3.97 8.88 -4.60
CA LEU A 77 -2.75 8.51 -5.33
C LEU A 77 -1.91 9.74 -5.72
N LEU A 78 -2.55 10.86 -6.08
CA LEU A 78 -1.84 12.12 -6.34
C LEU A 78 -1.16 12.65 -5.08
N HIS A 79 -1.85 12.60 -3.93
CA HIS A 79 -1.27 13.00 -2.64
C HIS A 79 -0.07 12.10 -2.27
N LEU A 80 -0.23 10.78 -2.38
CA LEU A 80 0.84 9.82 -2.11
C LEU A 80 2.05 10.05 -3.01
N ARG A 81 1.85 10.28 -4.30
CA ARG A 81 2.94 10.60 -5.25
C ARG A 81 3.70 11.86 -4.83
N GLY A 82 3.02 12.89 -4.34
CA GLY A 82 3.66 14.10 -3.82
C GLY A 82 4.50 13.84 -2.57
N MET A 83 4.08 12.93 -1.69
CA MET A 83 4.83 12.54 -0.49
C MET A 83 6.08 11.71 -0.83
N ILE A 84 5.96 10.80 -1.81
CA ILE A 84 7.09 9.95 -2.23
C ILE A 84 8.14 10.80 -2.96
N GLY A 85 7.71 11.66 -3.89
CA GLY A 85 8.63 12.53 -4.64
C GLY A 85 9.34 13.57 -3.77
N SER A 86 8.81 13.89 -2.58
CA SER A 86 9.50 14.73 -1.59
C SER A 86 10.45 13.92 -0.69
N ASN A 87 10.16 12.65 -0.42
CA ASN A 87 11.01 11.77 0.38
C ASN A 87 12.20 11.18 -0.40
N SER A 88 12.11 11.03 -1.73
CA SER A 88 13.20 10.46 -2.53
C SER A 88 14.46 11.33 -2.61
N SER A 89 14.36 12.64 -2.29
CA SER A 89 15.54 13.52 -2.18
C SER A 89 16.33 13.34 -0.88
N GLN A 90 15.90 12.45 0.02
CA GLN A 90 16.52 12.23 1.33
C GLN A 90 17.42 10.98 1.39
N TYR A 91 17.56 10.22 0.31
CA TYR A 91 18.40 9.01 0.25
C TYR A 91 19.61 9.13 -0.71
N ASP A 92 19.84 10.32 -1.28
CA ASP A 92 21.04 10.62 -2.06
C ASP A 92 22.12 11.25 -1.14
N GLU A 93 22.72 10.46 -0.24
CA GLU A 93 23.96 10.82 0.47
C GLU A 93 24.84 9.60 0.74
#